data_AF-A0A1I0SFB8-F1
#
_entry.id   AF-A0A1I0SFB8-F1
#
_cell.length_a   1.000
_cell.length_b   1.000
_cell.length_c   1.000
_cell.angle_alpha   90.00
_cell.angle_beta   90.00
_cell.angle_gamma   90.00
#
_symmetry.space_group_name_H-M   'P 1'
#
loop_
_entity.id
_entity.type
_entity.pdbx_description
1 polymer ?
#
loop_
_entity_poly.entity_id
_entity_poly.type
_entity_poly.pdbx_seq_one_letter_code
_entity_poly.pdbx_strand_id
1 'polypeptide(L)'
;MDNEIVLAGKPKSQFYKLPFDKSTRILRLNVLESHTELRAGRRPYYIVERKPLSFKKGVLTMRVKLENEPAVKVYLKVEYDHLLVSCNIDTDENYLGRYAYRTLRAMLWNEFHDFEEYYWPECFNEATGKSKYLEVICDRYGVDIRLNKEFKGFFRPDDYFLHISERKVLEREYVNDEIVTLNQEYLIGYCLANTNPVRFHSNHYPFLIPYSFSLNADNKTVKSFTGFLFEEDDSFEQSELSENQAELNSICYEMKKIARIQFREYADGDERSDEIDDLNFSNKRKIFELFNKALPMLSTESFTHYLFTYKMRNIQKKPMKKDMQVAKFSGDVPSFNFLLSDKGDYYELKLRFKVKGKVLHFCEDRISMFFIGSSSNPTVWYLLECETDSRVVLFFSRKNFKIQVPKGYYKEHFEPYVDKIKKQYELEIK
;
A
#
# COMPACT_ATOMS: atom_id res chain seq x y z
N MET A 1 41.47 12.80 -0.39
CA MET A 1 41.47 12.35 1.02
C MET A 1 40.02 12.35 1.42
N ASP A 2 39.38 11.18 1.39
CA ASP A 2 37.97 11.07 1.72
C ASP A 2 37.79 11.41 3.20
N ASN A 3 36.90 12.36 3.48
CA ASN A 3 36.51 12.69 4.84
C ASN A 3 35.89 11.44 5.48
N GLU A 4 36.61 10.80 6.38
CA GLU A 4 36.15 9.61 7.06
C GLU A 4 34.88 9.92 7.87
N ILE A 5 33.81 9.15 7.64
CA ILE A 5 32.51 9.40 8.29
C ILE A 5 32.65 9.17 9.80
N VAL A 6 32.44 10.22 10.59
CA VAL A 6 32.49 10.15 12.05
C VAL A 6 31.09 9.84 12.61
N LEU A 7 31.00 8.74 13.36
CA LEU A 7 29.82 8.22 14.03
C LEU A 7 30.04 8.25 15.55
N ALA A 8 29.18 8.97 16.27
CA ALA A 8 29.27 9.09 17.74
C ALA A 8 30.66 9.56 18.26
N GLY A 9 31.37 10.37 17.49
CA GLY A 9 32.70 10.89 17.85
C GLY A 9 33.86 9.94 17.52
N LYS A 10 33.59 8.81 16.87
CA LYS A 10 34.61 7.87 16.36
C LYS A 10 34.50 7.70 14.84
N PRO A 11 35.60 7.49 14.11
CA PRO A 11 35.55 7.05 12.73
C PRO A 11 34.70 5.77 12.54
N LYS A 12 33.96 5.67 11.41
CA LYS A 12 33.19 4.47 11.05
C LYS A 12 34.06 3.21 11.01
N SER A 13 35.33 3.34 10.64
CA SER A 13 36.32 2.26 10.60
C SER A 13 36.59 1.63 11.98
N GLN A 14 36.38 2.37 13.08
CA GLN A 14 36.62 1.91 14.46
C GLN A 14 35.42 1.17 15.09
N PHE A 15 34.40 0.87 14.29
CA PHE A 15 33.25 0.08 14.74
C PHE A 15 33.51 -1.39 14.43
N TYR A 16 33.23 -2.24 15.40
CA TYR A 16 33.22 -3.69 15.22
C TYR A 16 32.12 -4.08 14.23
N LYS A 17 32.42 -4.99 13.30
CA LYS A 17 31.49 -5.45 12.25
C LYS A 17 30.94 -6.82 12.60
N LEU A 18 29.63 -6.92 12.81
CA LEU A 18 28.91 -8.18 12.96
C LEU A 18 28.07 -8.47 11.71
N PRO A 19 28.32 -9.56 10.98
CA PRO A 19 27.56 -9.86 9.77
C PRO A 19 26.11 -10.24 10.08
N PHE A 20 25.21 -9.92 9.15
CA PHE A 20 23.83 -10.41 9.17
C PHE A 20 23.67 -11.70 8.36
N ASP A 21 22.52 -12.36 8.53
CA ASP A 21 22.06 -13.40 7.60
C ASP A 21 21.96 -12.83 6.17
N LYS A 22 22.38 -13.62 5.18
CA LYS A 22 22.45 -13.20 3.77
C LYS A 22 21.13 -12.57 3.31
N SER A 23 21.22 -11.36 2.76
CA SER A 23 20.07 -10.59 2.23
C SER A 23 19.01 -10.22 3.27
N THR A 24 19.38 -10.16 4.55
CA THR A 24 18.51 -9.69 5.65
C THR A 24 19.27 -8.73 6.56
N ARG A 25 18.56 -8.09 7.49
CA ARG A 25 19.15 -7.37 8.64
C ARG A 25 18.96 -8.13 9.96
N ILE A 26 18.92 -9.46 9.87
CA ILE A 26 18.75 -10.32 11.04
C ILE A 26 20.14 -10.70 11.57
N LEU A 27 20.39 -10.36 12.84
CA LEU A 27 21.51 -10.92 13.59
C LEU A 27 21.03 -12.14 14.35
N ARG A 28 21.78 -13.24 14.26
CA ARG A 28 21.55 -14.45 15.04
C ARG A 28 22.52 -14.59 16.21
N LEU A 29 22.08 -15.32 17.22
CA LEU A 29 22.84 -15.58 18.44
C LEU A 29 24.12 -16.36 18.17
N ASN A 30 24.06 -17.39 17.33
CA ASN A 30 25.24 -18.19 16.97
C ASN A 30 26.32 -17.33 16.29
N VAL A 31 25.93 -16.36 15.46
CA VAL A 31 26.84 -15.38 14.86
C VAL A 31 27.42 -14.46 15.94
N LEU A 32 26.61 -13.94 16.86
CA LEU A 32 27.14 -13.13 17.97
C LEU A 32 28.14 -13.92 18.84
N GLU A 33 27.84 -15.18 19.17
CA GLU A 33 28.65 -16.01 20.06
C GLU A 33 29.91 -16.60 19.42
N SER A 34 30.00 -16.64 18.09
CA SER A 34 31.24 -17.03 17.40
C SER A 34 32.28 -15.89 17.36
N HIS A 35 31.86 -14.65 17.59
CA HIS A 35 32.72 -13.46 17.57
C HIS A 35 33.31 -13.08 18.94
N THR A 36 33.02 -13.86 19.99
CA THR A 36 33.54 -13.58 21.34
C THR A 36 33.52 -14.85 22.20
N GLU A 37 34.41 -14.93 23.19
CA GLU A 37 34.38 -15.99 24.22
C GLU A 37 33.35 -15.71 25.32
N LEU A 38 32.81 -14.49 25.37
CA LEU A 38 31.82 -14.10 26.36
C LEU A 38 30.56 -14.95 26.24
N ARG A 39 30.03 -15.38 27.38
CA ARG A 39 28.76 -16.15 27.45
C ARG A 39 27.79 -15.49 28.41
N ALA A 40 26.53 -15.42 28.01
CA ALA A 40 25.46 -15.02 28.90
C ALA A 40 24.75 -16.25 29.48
N GLY A 41 24.56 -16.25 30.80
CA GLY A 41 23.78 -17.29 31.47
C GLY A 41 22.30 -17.28 31.05
N ARG A 42 21.48 -18.15 31.67
CA ARG A 42 20.08 -18.44 31.27
C ARG A 42 19.10 -17.24 31.28
N ARG A 43 19.50 -16.05 31.76
CA ARG A 43 18.65 -14.86 31.93
C ARG A 43 19.37 -13.56 31.54
N PRO A 44 19.82 -13.40 30.28
CA PRO A 44 20.64 -12.26 29.85
C PRO A 44 19.94 -10.91 30.02
N TYR A 45 18.61 -10.86 29.89
CA TYR A 45 17.84 -9.62 29.94
C TYR A 45 17.76 -8.99 31.34
N TYR A 46 17.79 -9.80 32.40
CA TYR A 46 17.67 -9.31 33.78
C TYR A 46 18.97 -8.67 34.31
N ILE A 47 20.09 -8.91 33.64
CA ILE A 47 21.43 -8.52 34.09
C ILE A 47 21.85 -7.18 33.45
N VAL A 48 21.05 -6.65 32.52
CA VAL A 48 21.39 -5.47 31.71
C VAL A 48 20.24 -4.47 31.74
N GLU A 49 20.43 -3.35 32.44
CA GLU A 49 19.55 -2.19 32.30
C GLU A 49 19.89 -1.47 30.99
N ARG A 50 18.90 -1.33 30.10
CA ARG A 50 19.05 -0.71 28.79
C ARG A 50 18.06 0.43 28.65
N LYS A 51 18.55 1.61 28.28
CA LYS A 51 17.73 2.78 27.99
C LYS A 51 18.18 3.44 26.69
N PRO A 52 17.36 3.46 25.63
CA PRO A 52 17.64 4.27 24.45
C PRO A 52 17.83 5.73 24.84
N LEU A 53 18.91 6.35 24.35
CA LEU A 53 19.19 7.77 24.59
C LEU A 53 18.85 8.63 23.39
N SER A 54 19.20 8.17 22.18
CA SER A 54 18.97 8.90 20.95
C SER A 54 19.17 8.02 19.72
N PHE A 55 18.57 8.42 18.61
CA PHE A 55 18.87 7.90 17.29
C PHE A 55 19.22 9.05 16.34
N LYS A 56 20.50 9.17 15.97
CA LYS A 56 21.05 10.27 15.15
C LYS A 56 22.07 9.74 14.16
N LYS A 57 22.11 10.27 12.93
CA LYS A 57 22.97 9.75 11.83
C LYS A 57 22.77 8.25 11.55
N GLY A 58 21.58 7.72 11.82
CA GLY A 58 21.29 6.29 11.78
C GLY A 58 22.00 5.46 12.86
N VAL A 59 22.52 6.11 13.91
CA VAL A 59 23.18 5.45 15.05
C VAL A 59 22.23 5.47 16.24
N LEU A 60 21.84 4.28 16.69
CA LEU A 60 21.16 4.06 17.95
C LEU A 60 22.18 4.15 19.09
N THR A 61 21.99 5.11 19.99
CA THR A 61 22.80 5.24 21.20
C THR A 61 21.99 4.75 22.40
N MET A 62 22.52 3.74 23.08
CA MET A 62 21.90 3.15 24.27
C MET A 62 22.76 3.40 25.49
N ARG A 63 22.13 3.79 26.60
CA ARG A 63 22.72 3.70 27.93
C ARG A 63 22.56 2.26 28.41
N VAL A 64 23.67 1.66 28.81
CA VAL A 64 23.74 0.27 29.24
C VAL A 64 24.38 0.24 30.62
N LYS A 65 23.75 -0.42 31.58
CA LYS A 65 24.29 -0.62 32.92
C LYS A 65 24.24 -2.10 33.26
N LEU A 66 25.41 -2.66 33.59
CA LEU A 66 25.53 -3.99 34.17
C LEU A 66 25.43 -3.90 35.69
N GLU A 67 25.12 -5.02 36.34
CA GLU A 67 24.97 -5.08 37.80
C GLU A 67 26.23 -4.57 38.51
N ASN A 68 26.06 -3.62 39.44
CA ASN A 68 27.14 -2.97 40.21
C ASN A 68 28.23 -2.24 39.41
N GLU A 69 28.03 -2.02 38.11
CA GLU A 69 28.97 -1.32 37.23
C GLU A 69 28.44 0.07 36.81
N PRO A 70 29.31 1.02 36.46
CA PRO A 70 28.88 2.31 35.93
C PRO A 70 28.14 2.15 34.60
N ALA A 71 27.24 3.08 34.31
CA ALA A 71 26.52 3.07 33.04
C ALA A 71 27.44 3.54 31.89
N VAL A 72 27.40 2.82 30.79
CA VAL A 72 28.19 3.07 29.57
C VAL A 72 27.27 3.38 28.39
N LYS A 73 27.87 3.78 27.26
CA LYS A 73 27.16 4.01 26.00
C LYS A 73 27.56 2.95 24.97
N VAL A 74 26.56 2.28 24.43
CA VAL A 74 26.69 1.38 23.28
C VAL A 74 26.06 2.05 22.06
N TYR A 75 26.75 1.95 20.94
CA TYR A 75 26.40 2.57 19.66
C TYR A 75 26.17 1.47 18.63
N LEU A 76 24.99 1.47 18.02
CA LEU A 76 24.60 0.51 16.98
C LEU A 76 24.23 1.26 15.71
N LYS A 77 24.80 0.88 14.58
CA LYS A 77 24.42 1.38 13.24
C LYS A 77 24.22 0.22 12.30
N VAL A 78 23.07 0.18 11.64
CA VAL A 78 22.73 -0.86 10.69
C VAL A 78 23.25 -0.45 9.31
N GLU A 79 24.09 -1.28 8.72
CA GLU A 79 24.51 -1.20 7.33
C GLU A 79 23.77 -2.26 6.51
N TYR A 80 24.02 -2.31 5.19
CA TYR A 80 23.28 -3.17 4.28
C TYR A 80 23.36 -4.66 4.66
N ASP A 81 24.55 -5.15 5.02
CA ASP A 81 24.88 -6.56 5.25
C ASP A 81 25.51 -6.85 6.64
N HIS A 82 25.74 -5.82 7.46
CA HIS A 82 26.32 -5.96 8.79
C HIS A 82 25.83 -4.90 9.78
N LEU A 83 25.96 -5.21 11.07
CA LEU A 83 25.79 -4.30 12.18
C LEU A 83 27.15 -3.73 12.59
N LEU A 84 27.25 -2.40 12.61
CA LEU A 84 28.36 -1.69 13.20
C LEU A 84 28.10 -1.46 14.69
N VAL A 85 29.03 -1.90 15.53
CA VAL A 85 28.91 -1.88 16.98
C VAL A 85 30.11 -1.20 17.61
N SER A 86 29.87 -0.28 18.53
CA SER A 86 30.93 0.32 19.34
C SER A 86 30.45 0.56 20.77
N CYS A 87 31.41 0.73 21.68
CA CYS A 87 31.22 1.06 23.08
C CYS A 87 32.18 2.19 23.43
N ASN A 88 31.81 3.06 24.36
CA ASN A 88 32.69 4.14 24.81
C ASN A 88 33.84 3.67 25.73
N ILE A 89 33.91 2.39 26.09
CA ILE A 89 34.94 1.85 27.00
C ILE A 89 35.76 0.72 26.37
N ASP A 90 35.12 -0.33 25.85
CA ASP A 90 35.78 -1.63 25.65
C ASP A 90 35.47 -2.31 24.31
N THR A 91 35.08 -1.56 23.27
CA THR A 91 34.82 -2.11 21.92
C THR A 91 35.46 -1.24 20.85
N ASP A 92 36.19 -1.89 19.95
CA ASP A 92 36.89 -1.30 18.81
C ASP A 92 36.67 -2.17 17.54
N GLU A 93 37.37 -1.86 16.45
CA GLU A 93 37.24 -2.59 15.19
C GLU A 93 37.61 -4.08 15.24
N ASN A 94 38.44 -4.49 16.21
CA ASN A 94 38.98 -5.85 16.32
C ASN A 94 38.41 -6.64 17.50
N TYR A 95 37.81 -5.96 18.47
CA TYR A 95 37.34 -6.57 19.71
C TYR A 95 35.91 -6.16 20.09
N LEU A 96 35.04 -7.17 20.25
CA LEU A 96 33.67 -7.00 20.75
C LEU A 96 33.64 -7.06 22.29
N GLY A 97 33.48 -5.90 22.91
CA GLY A 97 33.49 -5.73 24.36
C GLY A 97 32.31 -6.33 25.10
N ARG A 98 32.46 -6.42 26.43
CA ARG A 98 31.47 -7.03 27.32
C ARG A 98 30.15 -6.28 27.29
N TYR A 99 30.17 -4.95 27.33
CA TYR A 99 28.94 -4.16 27.30
C TYR A 99 28.20 -4.27 25.97
N ALA A 100 28.93 -4.23 24.85
CA ALA A 100 28.37 -4.39 23.51
C ALA A 100 27.73 -5.79 23.36
N TYR A 101 28.48 -6.85 23.69
CA TYR A 101 27.98 -8.23 23.67
C TYR A 101 26.71 -8.40 24.53
N ARG A 102 26.73 -7.95 25.79
CA ARG A 102 25.58 -8.07 26.71
C ARG A 102 24.35 -7.32 26.21
N THR A 103 24.55 -6.17 25.56
CA THR A 103 23.47 -5.38 24.97
C THR A 103 22.80 -6.13 23.83
N LEU A 104 23.60 -6.62 22.86
CA LEU A 104 23.11 -7.39 21.72
C LEU A 104 22.44 -8.68 22.18
N ARG A 105 23.05 -9.40 23.12
CA ARG A 105 22.50 -10.64 23.68
C ARG A 105 21.13 -10.45 24.31
N ALA A 106 20.89 -9.30 24.94
CA ALA A 106 19.59 -8.93 25.49
C ALA A 106 18.57 -8.50 24.41
N MET A 107 19.01 -8.06 23.23
CA MET A 107 18.12 -7.80 22.08
C MET A 107 17.69 -9.11 21.40
N LEU A 108 18.59 -10.10 21.37
CA LEU A 108 18.42 -11.44 20.80
C LEU A 108 17.59 -12.36 21.72
N TRP A 109 16.39 -11.93 22.13
CA TRP A 109 15.55 -12.68 23.09
C TRP A 109 15.23 -14.10 22.60
N ASN A 110 14.84 -14.24 21.32
CA ASN A 110 14.51 -15.52 20.67
C ASN A 110 15.64 -16.00 19.75
N GLU A 111 16.90 -15.90 20.18
CA GLU A 111 18.09 -16.28 19.40
C GLU A 111 18.35 -15.48 18.12
N PHE A 112 17.48 -14.53 17.77
CA PHE A 112 17.69 -13.57 16.70
C PHE A 112 17.02 -12.24 17.01
N HIS A 113 17.40 -11.21 16.26
CA HIS A 113 16.78 -9.88 16.30
C HIS A 113 16.83 -9.30 14.89
N ASP A 114 15.70 -8.76 14.45
CA ASP A 114 15.58 -8.08 13.17
C ASP A 114 15.86 -6.58 13.37
N PHE A 115 16.96 -6.10 12.77
CA PHE A 115 17.39 -4.72 12.86
C PHE A 115 16.83 -3.84 11.73
N GLU A 116 15.94 -4.36 10.87
CA GLU A 116 15.35 -3.66 9.73
C GLU A 116 14.75 -2.30 10.10
N GLU A 117 14.14 -2.16 11.29
CA GLU A 117 13.53 -0.89 11.75
C GLU A 117 14.53 0.28 11.89
N TYR A 118 15.81 -0.04 12.16
CA TYR A 118 16.89 0.95 12.33
C TYR A 118 17.64 1.24 11.02
N TYR A 119 17.35 0.51 9.94
CA TYR A 119 18.03 0.66 8.66
C TYR A 119 17.43 1.83 7.85
N TRP A 120 18.13 2.96 7.83
CA TRP A 120 17.74 4.18 7.10
C TRP A 120 18.94 4.83 6.42
N PRO A 121 19.52 4.20 5.38
CA PRO A 121 20.70 4.71 4.69
C PRO A 121 20.39 6.05 4.01
N GLU A 122 21.37 6.95 3.94
CA GLU A 122 21.29 8.25 3.23
C GLU A 122 20.14 9.18 3.70
N CYS A 123 19.54 8.92 4.86
CA CYS A 123 18.38 9.67 5.34
C CYS A 123 18.71 10.82 6.30
N PHE A 124 19.99 10.99 6.68
CA PHE A 124 20.40 11.88 7.76
C PHE A 124 21.31 12.99 7.24
N ASN A 125 21.06 14.20 7.71
CA ASN A 125 21.96 15.32 7.47
C ASN A 125 23.25 15.14 8.31
N GLU A 126 24.41 15.21 7.67
CA GLU A 126 25.69 14.95 8.33
C GLU A 126 26.06 15.96 9.42
N ALA A 127 25.65 17.23 9.25
CA ALA A 127 25.96 18.30 10.20
C ALA A 127 25.09 18.19 11.47
N THR A 128 23.78 18.00 11.30
CA THR A 128 22.82 18.01 12.42
C THR A 128 22.54 16.62 13.00
N GLY A 129 22.80 15.56 12.23
CA GLY A 129 22.47 14.18 12.55
C GLY A 129 20.97 13.86 12.58
N LYS A 130 20.12 14.82 12.21
CA LYS A 130 18.66 14.65 12.12
C LYS A 130 18.25 14.25 10.71
N SER A 131 17.10 13.58 10.60
CA SER A 131 16.45 13.31 9.32
C SER A 131 15.30 14.29 9.11
N LYS A 132 15.14 14.79 7.89
CA LYS A 132 13.92 15.51 7.47
C LYS A 132 12.83 14.55 6.98
N TYR A 133 13.18 13.29 6.72
CA TYR A 133 12.27 12.25 6.22
C TYR A 133 11.60 11.45 7.34
N LEU A 134 12.29 11.32 8.47
CA LEU A 134 11.89 10.47 9.59
C LEU A 134 11.44 11.30 10.81
N GLU A 135 10.34 10.87 11.41
CA GLU A 135 9.95 11.17 12.78
C GLU A 135 10.57 10.11 13.71
N VAL A 136 11.40 10.56 14.65
CA VAL A 136 12.12 9.67 15.57
C VAL A 136 11.72 10.02 16.99
N ILE A 137 11.03 9.09 17.65
CA ILE A 137 10.61 9.23 19.04
C ILE A 137 11.45 8.25 19.87
N CYS A 138 12.29 8.79 20.76
CA CYS A 138 13.04 7.99 21.72
C CYS A 138 12.43 8.18 23.10
N ASP A 139 11.91 7.12 23.69
CA ASP A 139 11.30 7.15 25.02
C ASP A 139 11.80 6.00 25.91
N ARG A 140 11.11 5.76 27.03
CA ARG A 140 11.48 4.67 27.97
C ARG A 140 11.15 3.27 27.45
N TYR A 141 10.29 3.16 26.44
CA TYR A 141 9.82 1.90 25.87
C TYR A 141 10.65 1.48 24.65
N GLY A 142 11.27 2.42 23.94
CA GLY A 142 12.09 2.10 22.78
C GLY A 142 12.45 3.31 21.93
N VAL A 143 12.77 3.01 20.68
CA VAL A 143 12.87 4.00 19.61
C VAL A 143 11.81 3.65 18.58
N ASP A 144 10.91 4.59 18.32
CA ASP A 144 9.88 4.50 17.29
C ASP A 144 10.30 5.39 16.12
N ILE A 145 10.54 4.78 14.96
CA ILE A 145 10.99 5.46 13.75
C ILE A 145 9.87 5.36 12.72
N ARG A 146 9.33 6.51 12.31
CA ARG A 146 8.24 6.59 11.34
C ARG A 146 8.60 7.56 10.23
N LEU A 147 8.02 7.36 9.06
CA LEU A 147 8.12 8.34 7.98
C LEU A 147 7.24 9.55 8.30
N ASN A 148 7.78 10.75 8.09
CA ASN A 148 6.99 11.98 8.08
C ASN A 148 5.87 11.87 7.04
N LYS A 149 4.73 12.54 7.30
CA LYS A 149 3.51 12.42 6.45
C LYS A 149 3.75 12.69 4.97
N GLU A 150 4.65 13.60 4.64
CA GLU A 150 5.01 13.96 3.25
C GLU A 150 5.84 12.88 2.55
N PHE A 151 6.46 11.98 3.31
CA PHE A 151 7.40 10.96 2.87
C PHE A 151 6.85 9.53 3.03
N LYS A 152 5.53 9.34 3.08
CA LYS A 152 4.89 8.00 3.12
C LYS A 152 5.33 7.05 2.00
N GLY A 153 5.75 7.62 0.87
CA GLY A 153 6.24 6.92 -0.31
C GLY A 153 7.75 6.72 -0.33
N PHE A 154 8.47 6.93 0.77
CA PHE A 154 9.93 6.83 0.80
C PHE A 154 10.37 5.37 0.98
N PHE A 155 11.25 4.90 0.10
CA PHE A 155 11.71 3.50 0.05
C PHE A 155 13.19 3.40 0.39
N ARG A 156 13.53 2.30 1.04
CA ARG A 156 14.89 1.86 1.37
C ARG A 156 15.36 0.79 0.38
N PRO A 157 16.67 0.49 0.36
CA PRO A 157 17.17 -0.69 -0.36
C PRO A 157 16.40 -1.95 0.07
N ASP A 158 16.05 -2.78 -0.91
CA ASP A 158 15.28 -4.02 -0.78
C ASP A 158 13.81 -3.89 -0.33
N ASP A 159 13.31 -2.68 -0.09
CA ASP A 159 11.87 -2.51 0.09
C ASP A 159 11.13 -3.00 -1.17
N TYR A 160 10.01 -3.70 -0.97
CA TYR A 160 9.28 -4.34 -2.05
C TYR A 160 8.74 -3.34 -3.08
N PHE A 161 9.15 -3.48 -4.34
CA PHE A 161 8.51 -2.85 -5.49
C PHE A 161 7.56 -3.81 -6.20
N LEU A 162 6.40 -3.31 -6.61
CA LEU A 162 5.43 -4.09 -7.39
C LEU A 162 6.08 -4.64 -8.67
N HIS A 163 6.02 -5.96 -8.89
CA HIS A 163 6.37 -6.51 -10.20
C HIS A 163 5.36 -6.06 -11.26
N ILE A 164 5.84 -5.37 -12.30
CA ILE A 164 5.02 -4.92 -13.43
C ILE A 164 5.10 -5.98 -14.53
N SER A 165 4.03 -6.75 -14.64
CA SER A 165 3.83 -7.70 -15.74
C SER A 165 3.36 -6.97 -17.01
N GLU A 166 3.40 -7.68 -18.14
CA GLU A 166 2.85 -7.20 -19.40
C GLU A 166 1.37 -6.78 -19.27
N ARG A 167 0.99 -5.69 -19.94
CA ARG A 167 -0.39 -5.21 -19.97
C ARG A 167 -1.21 -6.06 -20.95
N LYS A 168 -2.18 -6.80 -20.42
CA LYS A 168 -3.19 -7.53 -21.21
C LYS A 168 -4.47 -6.72 -21.21
N VAL A 169 -4.64 -5.90 -22.24
CA VAL A 169 -5.82 -5.05 -22.42
C VAL A 169 -7.03 -5.92 -22.70
N LEU A 170 -8.15 -5.61 -22.06
CA LEU A 170 -9.45 -6.17 -22.44
C LEU A 170 -10.07 -5.28 -23.50
N GLU A 171 -10.47 -5.87 -24.63
CA GLU A 171 -11.22 -5.15 -25.65
C GLU A 171 -12.56 -4.68 -25.07
N ARG A 172 -12.91 -3.43 -25.38
CA ARG A 172 -14.18 -2.83 -24.98
C ARG A 172 -15.01 -2.59 -26.22
N GLU A 173 -16.24 -3.07 -26.20
CA GLU A 173 -17.21 -2.75 -27.23
C GLU A 173 -17.59 -1.28 -27.11
N TYR A 174 -17.39 -0.53 -28.20
CA TYR A 174 -17.88 0.83 -28.32
C TYR A 174 -19.35 0.76 -28.70
N VAL A 175 -20.23 1.20 -27.80
CA VAL A 175 -21.64 1.42 -28.14
C VAL A 175 -21.78 2.90 -28.50
N ASN A 176 -22.44 3.18 -29.63
CA ASN A 176 -22.78 4.55 -30.00
C ASN A 176 -23.70 5.15 -28.92
N ASP A 177 -23.44 6.41 -28.56
CA ASP A 177 -24.24 7.19 -27.61
C ASP A 177 -25.65 7.47 -28.18
N GLU A 178 -26.49 6.43 -28.32
CA GLU A 178 -27.93 6.64 -28.41
C GLU A 178 -28.43 6.88 -27.01
N ILE A 179 -28.65 8.17 -26.70
CA ILE A 179 -29.27 8.61 -25.46
C ILE A 179 -30.63 7.93 -25.38
N VAL A 180 -30.76 6.92 -24.53
CA VAL A 180 -32.04 6.29 -24.24
C VAL A 180 -32.94 7.36 -23.63
N THR A 181 -33.97 7.75 -24.38
CA THR A 181 -35.03 8.64 -23.89
C THR A 181 -35.63 8.03 -22.63
N LEU A 182 -35.60 8.77 -21.51
CA LEU A 182 -36.22 8.37 -20.24
C LEU A 182 -37.69 8.02 -20.47
N ASN A 183 -38.03 6.74 -20.40
CA ASN A 183 -39.42 6.37 -20.19
C ASN A 183 -39.76 6.70 -18.72
N GLN A 184 -40.73 7.61 -18.54
CA GLN A 184 -41.04 8.25 -17.26
C GLN A 184 -41.67 7.29 -16.23
N GLU A 185 -41.96 6.05 -16.62
CA GLU A 185 -42.52 5.00 -15.73
C GLU A 185 -41.45 4.12 -15.06
N TYR A 186 -40.18 4.16 -15.50
CA TYR A 186 -39.11 3.26 -15.02
C TYR A 186 -38.08 3.97 -14.15
N LEU A 187 -38.04 3.63 -12.86
CA LEU A 187 -37.12 4.25 -11.90
C LEU A 187 -36.13 3.22 -11.35
N ILE A 188 -35.32 2.65 -12.24
CA ILE A 188 -34.16 1.83 -11.91
C ILE A 188 -32.86 2.61 -12.10
N GLY A 189 -31.92 2.41 -11.20
CA GLY A 189 -30.57 2.94 -11.34
C GLY A 189 -29.54 1.97 -10.79
N TYR A 190 -28.27 2.30 -10.96
CA TYR A 190 -27.16 1.38 -10.70
C TYR A 190 -26.15 2.02 -9.78
N CYS A 191 -25.70 1.29 -8.76
CA CYS A 191 -24.64 1.77 -7.88
C CYS A 191 -23.41 0.87 -7.87
N LEU A 192 -22.23 1.49 -7.90
CA LEU A 192 -20.97 0.83 -7.60
C LEU A 192 -20.87 0.66 -6.08
N ALA A 193 -21.11 -0.57 -5.63
CA ALA A 193 -20.87 -1.00 -4.27
C ALA A 193 -19.38 -1.29 -4.09
N ASN A 194 -18.69 -0.39 -3.39
CA ASN A 194 -17.26 -0.48 -3.17
C ASN A 194 -16.93 -0.57 -1.67
N THR A 195 -15.81 -1.20 -1.37
CA THR A 195 -15.19 -1.20 -0.05
C THR A 195 -13.73 -0.80 -0.21
N ASN A 196 -13.01 -0.63 0.90
CA ASN A 196 -11.60 -0.24 0.80
C ASN A 196 -10.76 -1.45 0.33
N PRO A 197 -10.18 -1.42 -0.89
CA PRO A 197 -9.45 -2.56 -1.45
C PRO A 197 -8.11 -2.84 -0.74
N VAL A 198 -7.67 -1.94 0.15
CA VAL A 198 -6.39 -2.01 0.86
C VAL A 198 -6.55 -2.56 2.28
N ARG A 199 -7.75 -2.56 2.86
CA ARG A 199 -7.96 -3.04 4.23
C ARG A 199 -8.08 -4.56 4.24
N PHE A 200 -7.33 -5.20 5.14
CA PHE A 200 -7.36 -6.65 5.39
C PHE A 200 -8.78 -7.22 5.62
N HIS A 201 -9.71 -6.39 6.10
CA HIS A 201 -11.09 -6.80 6.34
C HIS A 201 -12.07 -6.49 5.20
N SER A 202 -11.58 -6.31 3.97
CA SER A 202 -12.45 -6.18 2.78
C SER A 202 -13.05 -7.54 2.44
N ASN A 203 -14.36 -7.71 2.64
CA ASN A 203 -15.05 -8.99 2.48
C ASN A 203 -15.65 -9.23 1.08
N HIS A 204 -15.54 -8.26 0.18
CA HIS A 204 -16.00 -8.40 -1.20
C HIS A 204 -15.16 -7.55 -2.16
N TYR A 205 -15.10 -7.97 -3.41
CA TYR A 205 -14.68 -7.17 -4.54
C TYR A 205 -15.74 -6.10 -4.88
N PRO A 206 -15.38 -4.99 -5.52
CA PRO A 206 -16.37 -4.02 -5.99
C PRO A 206 -17.32 -4.67 -6.99
N PHE A 207 -18.61 -4.33 -6.92
CA PHE A 207 -19.63 -4.88 -7.83
C PHE A 207 -20.75 -3.85 -8.04
N LEU A 208 -21.60 -4.08 -9.04
CA LEU A 208 -22.78 -3.26 -9.30
C LEU A 208 -24.00 -3.82 -8.56
N ILE A 209 -24.84 -2.91 -8.06
CA ILE A 209 -26.13 -3.25 -7.45
C ILE A 209 -27.22 -2.38 -8.11
N PRO A 210 -28.24 -2.98 -8.74
CA PRO A 210 -29.40 -2.25 -9.20
C PRO A 210 -30.26 -1.82 -8.01
N TYR A 211 -30.91 -0.67 -8.13
CA TYR A 211 -31.83 -0.16 -7.12
C TYR A 211 -33.02 0.52 -7.77
N SER A 212 -34.16 0.49 -7.06
CA SER A 212 -35.35 1.24 -7.41
C SER A 212 -35.40 2.57 -6.65
N PHE A 213 -36.04 3.58 -7.24
CA PHE A 213 -36.20 4.89 -6.62
C PHE A 213 -37.49 5.61 -7.03
N SER A 214 -37.74 6.77 -6.43
CA SER A 214 -38.76 7.74 -6.85
C SER A 214 -38.11 9.08 -7.19
N LEU A 215 -38.63 9.78 -8.19
CA LEU A 215 -38.14 11.08 -8.63
C LEU A 215 -38.75 12.24 -7.82
N ASN A 216 -38.03 13.35 -7.80
CA ASN A 216 -38.59 14.64 -7.43
C ASN A 216 -39.49 15.17 -8.54
N ALA A 217 -40.30 16.20 -8.24
CA ALA A 217 -41.17 16.85 -9.22
C ALA A 217 -40.42 17.44 -10.43
N ASP A 218 -39.10 17.63 -10.33
CA ASP A 218 -38.25 18.09 -11.42
C ASP A 218 -37.87 16.98 -12.42
N ASN A 219 -38.20 15.72 -12.13
CA ASN A 219 -37.82 14.50 -12.85
C ASN A 219 -36.32 14.36 -13.15
N LYS A 220 -35.47 15.11 -12.44
CA LYS A 220 -34.01 15.15 -12.66
C LYS A 220 -33.23 14.55 -11.50
N THR A 221 -33.83 14.51 -10.31
CA THR A 221 -33.14 14.09 -9.10
C THR A 221 -33.93 13.04 -8.33
N VAL A 222 -33.20 12.13 -7.68
CA VAL A 222 -33.80 11.11 -6.82
C VAL A 222 -34.42 11.77 -5.59
N LYS A 223 -35.74 11.59 -5.41
CA LYS A 223 -36.47 11.97 -4.20
C LYS A 223 -36.12 11.00 -3.08
N SER A 224 -36.38 9.70 -3.28
CA SER A 224 -36.08 8.65 -2.33
C SER A 224 -35.76 7.32 -3.02
N PHE A 225 -34.83 6.55 -2.45
CA PHE A 225 -34.58 5.16 -2.86
C PHE A 225 -35.64 4.24 -2.27
N THR A 226 -36.15 3.28 -3.02
CA THR A 226 -37.20 2.33 -2.57
C THR A 226 -36.61 1.00 -2.12
N GLY A 227 -35.60 0.48 -2.83
CA GLY A 227 -34.90 -0.74 -2.41
C GLY A 227 -33.71 -1.09 -3.31
N PHE A 228 -32.80 -1.92 -2.82
CA PHE A 228 -31.86 -2.64 -3.70
C PHE A 228 -32.56 -3.84 -4.34
N LEU A 229 -32.14 -4.18 -5.54
CA LEU A 229 -32.59 -5.34 -6.30
C LEU A 229 -31.44 -6.36 -6.29
N PHE A 230 -31.64 -7.46 -5.57
CA PHE A 230 -30.60 -8.44 -5.24
C PHE A 230 -30.74 -9.74 -6.00
N GLU A 231 -31.96 -10.13 -6.35
CA GLU A 231 -32.28 -11.37 -7.06
C GLU A 231 -33.11 -11.04 -8.32
N GLU A 232 -33.17 -11.99 -9.26
CA GLU A 232 -34.00 -11.88 -10.47
C GLU A 232 -35.51 -11.85 -10.12
N ASP A 233 -35.88 -12.53 -9.03
CA ASP A 233 -37.27 -12.65 -8.53
C ASP A 233 -37.69 -11.51 -7.58
N ASP A 234 -36.78 -10.58 -7.24
CA ASP A 234 -37.14 -9.43 -6.41
C ASP A 234 -38.20 -8.64 -7.17
N SER A 235 -39.42 -8.59 -6.61
CA SER A 235 -40.67 -8.20 -7.26
C SER A 235 -40.58 -6.83 -7.95
N PHE A 236 -40.10 -6.87 -9.18
CA PHE A 236 -40.27 -5.89 -10.22
C PHE A 236 -41.05 -6.64 -11.29
N GLU A 237 -42.13 -6.07 -11.82
CA GLU A 237 -42.76 -6.66 -13.00
C GLU A 237 -41.70 -6.59 -14.12
N GLN A 238 -41.03 -7.72 -14.37
CA GLN A 238 -39.91 -7.86 -15.32
C GLN A 238 -40.31 -7.45 -16.76
N SER A 239 -41.61 -7.25 -17.00
CA SER A 239 -42.22 -6.98 -18.30
C SER A 239 -41.81 -5.67 -18.96
N GLU A 240 -41.06 -4.77 -18.32
CA GLU A 240 -40.83 -3.41 -18.85
C GLU A 240 -39.40 -2.84 -18.71
N LEU A 241 -38.38 -3.68 -18.46
CA LEU A 241 -36.98 -3.24 -18.56
C LEU A 241 -36.57 -3.07 -20.04
N SER A 242 -35.72 -2.08 -20.35
CA SER A 242 -35.05 -2.05 -21.66
C SER A 242 -34.10 -3.24 -21.80
N GLU A 243 -33.76 -3.62 -23.04
CA GLU A 243 -32.80 -4.71 -23.30
C GLU A 243 -31.46 -4.46 -22.59
N ASN A 244 -30.94 -3.23 -22.65
CA ASN A 244 -29.72 -2.83 -21.94
C ASN A 244 -29.86 -2.96 -20.42
N GLN A 245 -31.00 -2.59 -19.85
CA GLN A 245 -31.22 -2.69 -18.40
C GLN A 245 -31.39 -4.13 -17.94
N ALA A 246 -32.04 -4.98 -18.75
CA ALA A 246 -32.15 -6.41 -18.50
C ALA A 246 -30.77 -7.09 -18.53
N GLU A 247 -29.96 -6.79 -19.53
CA GLU A 247 -28.59 -7.30 -19.62
C GLU A 247 -27.70 -6.77 -18.48
N LEU A 248 -27.78 -5.47 -18.18
CA LEU A 248 -27.01 -4.88 -17.09
C LEU A 248 -27.42 -5.45 -15.72
N ASN A 249 -28.70 -5.72 -15.50
CA ASN A 249 -29.18 -6.41 -14.29
C ASN A 249 -28.61 -7.83 -14.20
N SER A 250 -28.64 -8.60 -15.29
CA SER A 250 -28.03 -9.94 -15.35
C SER A 250 -26.55 -9.90 -14.97
N ILE A 251 -25.79 -8.94 -15.51
CA ILE A 251 -24.39 -8.72 -15.16
C ILE A 251 -24.24 -8.38 -13.66
N CYS A 252 -25.10 -7.53 -13.10
CA CYS A 252 -25.05 -7.19 -11.67
C CYS A 252 -25.26 -8.42 -10.78
N TYR A 253 -26.22 -9.28 -11.11
CA TYR A 253 -26.49 -10.51 -10.36
C TYR A 253 -25.31 -11.48 -10.44
N GLU A 254 -24.71 -11.64 -11.61
CA GLU A 254 -23.50 -12.44 -11.78
C GLU A 254 -22.33 -11.89 -10.97
N MET A 255 -22.10 -10.57 -10.98
CA MET A 255 -21.06 -9.96 -10.15
C MET A 255 -21.30 -10.24 -8.66
N LYS A 256 -22.53 -10.08 -8.17
CA LYS A 256 -22.88 -10.32 -6.76
C LYS A 256 -22.56 -11.75 -6.33
N LYS A 257 -22.87 -12.76 -7.15
CA LYS A 257 -22.61 -14.18 -6.86
C LYS A 257 -21.13 -14.45 -6.56
N ILE A 258 -20.23 -13.78 -7.27
CA ILE A 258 -18.78 -13.98 -7.17
C ILE A 258 -18.03 -12.87 -6.43
N ALA A 259 -18.71 -11.81 -5.99
CA ALA A 259 -18.07 -10.66 -5.34
C ALA A 259 -17.49 -10.99 -3.97
N ARG A 260 -18.03 -11.98 -3.24
CA ARG A 260 -17.57 -12.31 -1.89
C ARG A 260 -16.15 -12.86 -1.91
N ILE A 261 -15.27 -12.26 -1.11
CA ILE A 261 -13.91 -12.73 -0.90
C ILE A 261 -13.93 -13.85 0.14
N GLN A 262 -13.29 -14.96 -0.19
CA GLN A 262 -13.09 -16.07 0.74
C GLN A 262 -11.82 -15.83 1.55
N PHE A 263 -11.85 -16.18 2.84
CA PHE A 263 -10.71 -16.05 3.75
C PHE A 263 -10.31 -17.42 4.27
N ARG A 264 -9.01 -17.59 4.49
CA ARG A 264 -8.46 -18.78 5.13
C ARG A 264 -8.92 -18.84 6.59
N GLU A 265 -9.33 -20.01 7.03
CA GLU A 265 -9.61 -20.32 8.42
C GLU A 265 -8.36 -20.90 9.11
N TYR A 266 -8.29 -20.80 10.44
CA TYR A 266 -7.10 -21.22 11.21
C TYR A 266 -6.77 -22.72 11.03
N ALA A 267 -7.75 -23.54 10.67
CA ALA A 267 -7.60 -24.98 10.47
C ALA A 267 -7.36 -25.39 9.01
N ASP A 268 -7.34 -24.44 8.07
CA ASP A 268 -7.12 -24.76 6.66
C ASP A 268 -5.68 -25.24 6.43
N GLY A 269 -5.53 -26.37 5.75
CA GLY A 269 -4.24 -26.83 5.25
C GLY A 269 -3.78 -26.05 4.02
N ASP A 270 -2.52 -26.26 3.61
CA ASP A 270 -1.90 -25.54 2.49
C ASP A 270 -2.68 -25.71 1.17
N GLU A 271 -3.15 -26.93 0.85
CA GLU A 271 -3.97 -27.18 -0.36
C GLU A 271 -5.25 -26.35 -0.38
N ARG A 272 -5.94 -26.25 0.76
CA ARG A 272 -7.17 -25.46 0.87
C ARG A 272 -6.89 -23.97 0.74
N SER A 273 -5.75 -23.52 1.27
CA SER A 273 -5.26 -22.16 1.13
C SER A 273 -5.04 -21.80 -0.35
N ASP A 274 -4.41 -22.69 -1.11
CA ASP A 274 -4.16 -22.49 -2.54
C ASP A 274 -5.47 -22.46 -3.35
N GLU A 275 -6.42 -23.35 -3.06
CA GLU A 275 -7.76 -23.32 -3.66
C GLU A 275 -8.49 -21.99 -3.45
N ILE A 276 -8.42 -21.45 -2.22
CA ILE A 276 -9.05 -20.17 -1.87
C ILE A 276 -8.40 -19.03 -2.65
N ASP A 277 -7.08 -19.02 -2.75
CA ASP A 277 -6.33 -17.98 -3.47
C ASP A 277 -6.63 -18.03 -4.97
N ASP A 278 -6.65 -19.21 -5.57
CA ASP A 278 -6.99 -19.42 -6.99
C ASP A 278 -8.43 -19.00 -7.30
N LEU A 279 -9.38 -19.38 -6.44
CA LEU A 279 -10.77 -18.98 -6.58
C LEU A 279 -10.94 -17.47 -6.46
N ASN A 280 -10.32 -16.85 -5.46
CA ASN A 280 -10.36 -15.40 -5.28
C ASN A 280 -9.73 -14.68 -6.47
N PHE A 281 -8.62 -15.18 -7.01
CA PHE A 281 -7.95 -14.63 -8.19
C PHE A 281 -8.84 -14.73 -9.44
N SER A 282 -9.44 -15.90 -9.67
CA SER A 282 -10.37 -16.15 -10.77
C SER A 282 -11.62 -15.24 -10.68
N ASN A 283 -12.24 -15.16 -9.51
CA ASN A 283 -13.42 -14.32 -9.29
C ASN A 283 -13.10 -12.84 -9.53
N LYS A 284 -11.96 -12.35 -9.04
CA LYS A 284 -11.51 -10.97 -9.27
C LYS A 284 -11.42 -10.66 -10.76
N ARG A 285 -10.81 -11.55 -11.54
CA ARG A 285 -10.68 -11.40 -12.99
C ARG A 285 -12.04 -11.40 -13.68
N LYS A 286 -12.91 -12.36 -13.34
CA LYS A 286 -14.25 -12.46 -13.90
C LYS A 286 -15.10 -11.21 -13.63
N ILE A 287 -15.00 -10.62 -12.42
CA ILE A 287 -15.67 -9.35 -12.11
C ILE A 287 -15.14 -8.21 -12.99
N PHE A 288 -13.83 -8.14 -13.22
CA PHE A 288 -13.25 -7.12 -14.09
C PHE A 288 -13.74 -7.27 -15.55
N GLU A 289 -13.85 -8.49 -16.05
CA GLU A 289 -14.43 -8.79 -17.37
C GLU A 289 -15.91 -8.37 -17.43
N LEU A 290 -16.70 -8.69 -16.39
CA LEU A 290 -18.09 -8.24 -16.27
C LEU A 290 -18.21 -6.70 -16.24
N PHE A 291 -17.27 -5.99 -15.61
CA PHE A 291 -17.27 -4.52 -15.65
C PHE A 291 -16.97 -3.98 -17.04
N ASN A 292 -16.09 -4.62 -17.80
CA ASN A 292 -15.83 -4.21 -19.19
C ASN A 292 -17.06 -4.42 -20.07
N LYS A 293 -17.83 -5.50 -19.85
CA LYS A 293 -19.13 -5.72 -20.52
C LYS A 293 -20.21 -4.72 -20.08
N ALA A 294 -20.26 -4.41 -18.78
CA ALA A 294 -21.27 -3.51 -18.22
C ALA A 294 -21.05 -2.05 -18.61
N LEU A 295 -19.79 -1.61 -18.77
CA LEU A 295 -19.45 -0.19 -18.87
C LEU A 295 -20.18 0.56 -20.00
N PRO A 296 -20.29 0.03 -21.23
CA PRO A 296 -20.99 0.73 -22.31
C PRO A 296 -22.44 1.06 -21.93
N MET A 297 -23.19 0.07 -21.44
CA MET A 297 -24.57 0.25 -20.95
C MET A 297 -24.62 1.18 -19.73
N LEU A 298 -23.73 0.96 -18.76
CA LEU A 298 -23.68 1.74 -17.52
C LEU A 298 -23.37 3.23 -17.76
N SER A 299 -22.63 3.55 -18.81
CA SER A 299 -22.25 4.93 -19.15
C SER A 299 -23.41 5.76 -19.72
N THR A 300 -24.42 5.10 -20.29
CA THR A 300 -25.63 5.74 -20.81
C THR A 300 -26.72 5.94 -19.75
N GLU A 301 -26.60 5.28 -18.59
CA GLU A 301 -27.59 5.33 -17.52
C GLU A 301 -27.62 6.70 -16.81
N SER A 302 -28.81 7.27 -16.70
CA SER A 302 -29.04 8.61 -16.13
C SER A 302 -28.87 8.65 -14.60
N PHE A 303 -29.15 7.54 -13.92
CA PHE A 303 -29.13 7.45 -12.47
C PHE A 303 -28.09 6.44 -12.00
N THR A 304 -26.87 6.93 -11.80
CA THR A 304 -25.76 6.13 -11.31
C THR A 304 -25.17 6.71 -10.02
N HIS A 305 -24.80 5.82 -9.11
CA HIS A 305 -24.31 6.19 -7.78
C HIS A 305 -23.09 5.37 -7.35
N TYR A 306 -22.41 5.85 -6.32
CA TYR A 306 -21.36 5.19 -5.60
C TYR A 306 -21.82 4.97 -4.16
N LEU A 307 -21.61 3.76 -3.66
CA LEU A 307 -21.92 3.38 -2.29
C LEU A 307 -20.69 2.75 -1.63
N PHE A 308 -20.23 3.34 -0.55
CA PHE A 308 -19.25 2.70 0.30
C PHE A 308 -19.96 1.75 1.28
N THR A 309 -19.67 0.44 1.18
CA THR A 309 -20.50 -0.59 1.81
C THR A 309 -20.22 -0.81 3.29
N TYR A 310 -19.06 -0.37 3.81
CA TYR A 310 -18.56 -0.71 5.15
C TYR A 310 -18.70 -2.21 5.48
N LYS A 311 -18.17 -3.08 4.61
CA LYS A 311 -18.32 -4.55 4.72
C LYS A 311 -19.77 -5.01 4.63
N MET A 312 -20.51 -4.50 3.64
CA MET A 312 -21.95 -4.73 3.45
C MET A 312 -22.87 -4.16 4.54
N ARG A 313 -22.37 -3.48 5.60
CA ARG A 313 -23.21 -2.87 6.65
C ARG A 313 -24.18 -1.80 6.12
N ASN A 314 -23.75 -1.08 5.08
CA ASN A 314 -24.57 -0.06 4.41
C ASN A 314 -25.49 -0.65 3.34
N ILE A 315 -25.40 -1.95 3.07
CA ILE A 315 -26.27 -2.65 2.14
C ILE A 315 -27.42 -3.25 2.95
N GLN A 316 -28.44 -2.42 3.17
CA GLN A 316 -29.69 -2.77 3.83
C GLN A 316 -30.82 -2.82 2.79
N LYS A 317 -32.00 -3.37 3.11
CA LYS A 317 -33.12 -3.46 2.15
C LYS A 317 -33.40 -2.14 1.40
N LYS A 318 -33.31 -1.00 2.10
CA LYS A 318 -33.50 0.34 1.54
C LYS A 318 -32.21 1.17 1.60
N PRO A 319 -31.71 1.71 0.47
CA PRO A 319 -30.52 2.57 0.47
C PRO A 319 -30.75 3.89 1.23
N MET A 320 -29.77 4.31 2.02
CA MET A 320 -29.78 5.61 2.68
C MET A 320 -29.30 6.71 1.72
N LYS A 321 -30.06 7.80 1.59
CA LYS A 321 -29.76 8.88 0.64
C LYS A 321 -28.39 9.53 0.87
N LYS A 322 -27.95 9.65 2.12
CA LYS A 322 -26.64 10.24 2.48
C LYS A 322 -25.44 9.38 2.03
N ASP A 323 -25.66 8.06 1.89
CA ASP A 323 -24.59 7.09 1.60
C ASP A 323 -24.50 6.80 0.09
N MET A 324 -25.56 7.10 -0.66
CA MET A 324 -25.64 6.99 -2.13
C MET A 324 -25.12 8.28 -2.78
N GLN A 325 -23.84 8.31 -3.11
CA GLN A 325 -23.20 9.49 -3.70
C GLN A 325 -23.36 9.47 -5.22
N VAL A 326 -23.69 10.59 -5.86
CA VAL A 326 -23.82 10.64 -7.32
C VAL A 326 -22.50 10.25 -7.97
N ALA A 327 -22.58 9.35 -8.95
CA ALA A 327 -21.46 8.91 -9.75
C ALA A 327 -21.81 9.01 -11.23
N LYS A 328 -20.82 9.16 -12.09
CA LYS A 328 -20.94 8.98 -13.53
C LYS A 328 -19.83 8.05 -13.99
N PHE A 329 -20.17 7.09 -14.84
CA PHE A 329 -19.20 6.16 -15.40
C PHE A 329 -18.82 6.62 -16.79
N SER A 330 -17.53 6.88 -17.00
CA SER A 330 -17.03 7.34 -18.30
C SER A 330 -16.65 6.15 -19.18
N GLY A 331 -17.04 6.20 -20.46
CA GLY A 331 -16.51 5.30 -21.48
C GLY A 331 -15.05 5.58 -21.86
N ASP A 332 -14.49 6.73 -21.44
CA ASP A 332 -13.10 7.06 -21.74
C ASP A 332 -12.12 6.13 -20.99
N VAL A 333 -11.10 5.67 -21.70
CA VAL A 333 -10.05 4.81 -21.14
C VAL A 333 -8.95 5.68 -20.51
N PRO A 334 -8.66 5.53 -19.20
CA PRO A 334 -7.54 6.23 -18.58
C PRO A 334 -6.22 5.54 -18.95
N SER A 335 -5.24 6.31 -19.42
CA SER A 335 -3.86 5.85 -19.64
C SER A 335 -2.96 6.35 -18.51
N PHE A 336 -2.01 5.53 -18.07
CA PHE A 336 -1.11 5.93 -16.99
C PHE A 336 0.13 6.65 -17.50
N ASN A 337 0.54 7.64 -16.72
CA ASN A 337 1.67 8.48 -16.99
C ASN A 337 2.47 8.68 -15.69
N PHE A 338 3.76 8.39 -15.75
CA PHE A 338 4.67 8.55 -14.62
C PHE A 338 5.50 9.81 -14.78
N LEU A 339 5.67 10.55 -13.69
CA LEU A 339 6.58 11.69 -13.62
C LEU A 339 7.74 11.34 -12.68
N LEU A 340 8.94 11.20 -13.22
CA LEU A 340 10.17 11.13 -12.45
C LEU A 340 10.74 12.55 -12.32
N SER A 341 10.89 13.04 -11.09
CA SER A 341 11.43 14.36 -10.81
C SER A 341 12.64 14.29 -9.88
N ASP A 342 13.66 15.07 -10.19
CA ASP A 342 14.76 15.34 -9.26
C ASP A 342 14.30 16.37 -8.20
N LYS A 343 14.37 15.99 -6.91
CA LYS A 343 14.02 16.86 -5.78
C LYS A 343 15.24 17.37 -5.01
N GLY A 344 16.43 17.25 -5.58
CA GLY A 344 17.70 17.65 -4.96
C GLY A 344 18.40 16.47 -4.31
N ASP A 345 17.92 16.00 -3.15
CA ASP A 345 18.53 14.90 -2.39
C ASP A 345 17.86 13.53 -2.57
N TYR A 346 16.71 13.49 -3.22
CA TYR A 346 16.01 12.25 -3.61
C TYR A 346 15.34 12.43 -4.99
N TYR A 347 15.02 11.31 -5.62
CA TYR A 347 14.14 11.26 -6.78
C TYR A 347 12.71 10.95 -6.34
N GLU A 348 11.74 11.56 -7.01
CA GLU A 348 10.31 11.30 -6.81
C GLU A 348 9.69 10.77 -8.09
N LEU A 349 9.15 9.55 -8.05
CA LEU A 349 8.36 8.96 -9.12
C LEU A 349 6.88 9.04 -8.75
N LYS A 350 6.13 9.89 -9.45
CA LYS A 350 4.71 10.14 -9.21
C LYS A 350 3.84 9.48 -10.29
N LEU A 351 2.83 8.72 -9.86
CA LEU A 351 1.81 8.15 -10.74
C LEU A 351 0.71 9.19 -11.02
N ARG A 352 0.41 9.39 -12.30
CA ARG A 352 -0.68 10.22 -12.83
C ARG A 352 -1.44 9.42 -13.89
N PHE A 353 -2.57 9.94 -14.35
CA PHE A 353 -3.28 9.37 -15.47
C PHE A 353 -3.72 10.46 -16.46
N LYS A 354 -3.91 10.07 -17.72
CA LYS A 354 -4.38 10.91 -18.80
C LYS A 354 -5.72 10.39 -19.29
N VAL A 355 -6.63 11.31 -19.55
CA VAL A 355 -7.90 11.04 -20.24
C VAL A 355 -7.99 12.04 -21.39
N LYS A 356 -8.17 11.55 -22.62
CA LYS A 356 -8.19 12.39 -23.84
C LYS A 356 -7.00 13.38 -23.91
N GLY A 357 -5.81 12.88 -23.56
CA GLY A 357 -4.55 13.67 -23.55
C GLY A 357 -4.38 14.63 -22.36
N LYS A 358 -5.42 14.88 -21.55
CA LYS A 358 -5.32 15.76 -20.38
C LYS A 358 -4.80 14.99 -19.16
N VAL A 359 -3.74 15.50 -18.55
CA VAL A 359 -3.17 14.95 -17.30
C VAL A 359 -4.10 15.27 -16.13
N LEU A 360 -4.43 14.24 -15.36
CA LEU A 360 -5.28 14.28 -14.17
C LEU A 360 -4.54 13.69 -12.97
N HIS A 361 -4.97 14.11 -11.77
CA HIS A 361 -4.48 13.57 -10.50
C HIS A 361 -5.55 12.71 -9.84
N PHE A 362 -5.13 11.59 -9.26
CA PHE A 362 -6.00 10.70 -8.50
C PHE A 362 -6.63 11.42 -7.31
N CYS A 363 -7.89 11.08 -7.02
CA CYS A 363 -8.53 11.44 -5.75
C CYS A 363 -8.42 10.25 -4.79
N GLU A 364 -7.81 10.45 -3.62
CA GLU A 364 -7.54 9.36 -2.65
C GLU A 364 -8.82 8.64 -2.20
N ASP A 365 -9.94 9.35 -2.09
CA ASP A 365 -11.24 8.80 -1.69
C ASP A 365 -12.06 8.22 -2.87
N ARG A 366 -11.52 8.29 -4.10
CA ARG A 366 -12.18 7.79 -5.33
C ARG A 366 -11.33 6.73 -6.01
N ILE A 367 -10.97 5.72 -5.23
CA ILE A 367 -10.26 4.54 -5.70
C ILE A 367 -11.10 3.32 -5.37
N SER A 368 -11.42 2.58 -6.42
CA SER A 368 -11.95 1.22 -6.34
C SER A 368 -10.88 0.26 -6.85
N MET A 369 -11.11 -1.04 -6.73
CA MET A 369 -10.18 -2.03 -7.30
C MET A 369 -10.03 -1.82 -8.82
N PHE A 370 -11.13 -1.57 -9.53
CA PHE A 370 -11.14 -1.48 -11.00
C PHE A 370 -11.37 -0.07 -11.54
N PHE A 371 -11.78 0.88 -10.68
CA PHE A 371 -12.11 2.24 -11.10
C PHE A 371 -11.29 3.28 -10.36
N ILE A 372 -11.04 4.39 -11.05
CA ILE A 372 -10.36 5.56 -10.50
C ILE A 372 -11.16 6.82 -10.78
N GLY A 373 -11.09 7.78 -9.85
CA GLY A 373 -11.65 9.12 -10.03
C GLY A 373 -10.57 10.20 -10.00
N SER A 374 -10.86 11.32 -10.65
CA SER A 374 -9.99 12.49 -10.63
C SER A 374 -10.32 13.40 -9.45
N SER A 375 -9.30 14.02 -8.86
CA SER A 375 -9.48 15.09 -7.87
C SER A 375 -10.18 16.33 -8.43
N SER A 376 -10.04 16.63 -9.72
CA SER A 376 -10.75 17.76 -10.35
C SER A 376 -12.22 17.48 -10.65
N ASN A 377 -12.61 16.20 -10.73
CA ASN A 377 -13.99 15.79 -10.95
C ASN A 377 -14.28 14.46 -10.24
N PRO A 378 -14.52 14.50 -8.92
CA PRO A 378 -14.58 13.29 -8.07
C PRO A 378 -15.88 12.49 -8.23
N THR A 379 -16.83 12.94 -9.06
CA THR A 379 -18.06 12.20 -9.36
C THR A 379 -17.90 11.28 -10.58
N VAL A 380 -16.88 11.51 -11.42
CA VAL A 380 -16.62 10.68 -12.60
C VAL A 380 -15.65 9.56 -12.26
N TRP A 381 -16.05 8.34 -12.60
CA TRP A 381 -15.27 7.12 -12.45
C TRP A 381 -14.86 6.59 -13.82
N TYR A 382 -13.57 6.23 -13.92
CA TYR A 382 -12.97 5.64 -15.11
C TYR A 382 -12.60 4.19 -14.82
N LEU A 383 -13.08 3.27 -15.64
CA LEU A 383 -12.66 1.86 -15.57
C LEU A 383 -11.23 1.72 -16.09
N LEU A 384 -10.38 1.04 -15.34
CA LEU A 384 -9.00 0.76 -15.74
C LEU A 384 -8.94 -0.18 -16.94
N GLU A 385 -7.93 -0.01 -17.79
CA GLU A 385 -7.81 -0.72 -19.07
C GLU A 385 -7.45 -2.20 -18.90
N CYS A 386 -6.67 -2.54 -17.87
CA CYS A 386 -6.28 -3.92 -17.59
C CYS A 386 -6.08 -4.21 -16.08
N GLU A 387 -5.91 -5.48 -15.74
CA GLU A 387 -5.67 -5.89 -14.34
C GLU A 387 -4.32 -5.38 -13.80
N THR A 388 -3.28 -5.32 -14.65
CA THR A 388 -1.98 -4.76 -14.27
C THR A 388 -2.15 -3.32 -13.76
N ASP A 389 -2.99 -2.53 -14.42
CA ASP A 389 -3.25 -1.15 -14.04
C ASP A 389 -3.93 -1.04 -12.67
N SER A 390 -4.84 -1.96 -12.36
CA SER A 390 -5.44 -2.08 -11.02
C SER A 390 -4.37 -2.31 -9.94
N ARG A 391 -3.44 -3.23 -10.19
CA ARG A 391 -2.34 -3.52 -9.24
C ARG A 391 -1.44 -2.31 -9.04
N VAL A 392 -1.10 -1.60 -10.12
CA VAL A 392 -0.29 -0.38 -10.07
C VAL A 392 -0.98 0.70 -9.24
N VAL A 393 -2.26 1.00 -9.49
CA VAL A 393 -3.01 1.99 -8.71
C VAL A 393 -3.10 1.62 -7.24
N LEU A 394 -3.40 0.35 -6.92
CA LEU A 394 -3.51 -0.10 -5.53
C LEU A 394 -2.16 -0.04 -4.80
N PHE A 395 -1.05 -0.34 -5.47
CA PHE A 395 0.28 -0.21 -4.89
C PHE A 395 0.63 1.26 -4.60
N PHE A 396 0.43 2.15 -5.58
CA PHE A 396 0.75 3.57 -5.46
C PHE A 396 -0.20 4.33 -4.52
N SER A 397 -1.47 3.94 -4.42
CA SER A 397 -2.45 4.61 -3.53
C SER A 397 -2.05 4.52 -2.05
N ARG A 398 -1.42 3.41 -1.63
CA ARG A 398 -0.87 3.22 -0.28
C ARG A 398 0.27 4.19 0.05
N LYS A 399 0.83 4.84 -0.98
CA LYS A 399 2.03 5.69 -0.93
C LYS A 399 1.73 7.12 -1.41
N ASN A 400 0.46 7.55 -1.32
CA ASN A 400 -0.01 8.85 -1.81
C ASN A 400 0.38 9.11 -3.28
N PHE A 401 0.31 8.05 -4.10
CA PHE A 401 0.60 8.07 -5.53
C PHE A 401 2.03 8.49 -5.90
N LYS A 402 2.98 8.30 -5.00
CA LYS A 402 4.39 8.60 -5.26
C LYS A 402 5.33 7.61 -4.58
N ILE A 403 6.48 7.42 -5.20
CA ILE A 403 7.64 6.72 -4.66
C ILE A 403 8.77 7.74 -4.56
N GLN A 404 9.51 7.72 -3.46
CA GLN A 404 10.60 8.64 -3.18
C GLN A 404 11.83 7.81 -2.79
N VAL A 405 12.96 8.07 -3.43
CA VAL A 405 14.19 7.27 -3.24
C VAL A 405 15.39 8.22 -3.17
N PRO A 406 16.18 8.20 -2.09
CA PRO A 406 17.47 8.88 -2.00
C PRO A 406 18.37 8.62 -3.19
N LYS A 407 19.08 9.66 -3.62
CA LYS A 407 19.99 9.55 -4.77
C LYS A 407 21.11 8.53 -4.57
N GLY A 408 21.60 8.38 -3.33
CA GLY A 408 22.75 7.53 -3.01
C GLY A 408 22.59 6.07 -3.43
N TYR A 409 21.36 5.56 -3.50
CA TYR A 409 21.10 4.17 -3.89
C TYR A 409 20.09 4.04 -5.05
N TYR A 410 19.82 5.13 -5.77
CA TYR A 410 18.89 5.14 -6.90
C TYR A 410 19.31 4.16 -8.00
N LYS A 411 20.57 4.27 -8.47
CA LYS A 411 21.07 3.51 -9.63
C LYS A 411 20.99 2.01 -9.41
N GLU A 412 21.39 1.54 -8.24
CA GLU A 412 21.45 0.13 -7.94
C GLU A 412 20.07 -0.47 -7.63
N HIS A 413 19.24 0.23 -6.84
CA HIS A 413 18.01 -0.37 -6.29
C HIS A 413 16.71 0.10 -6.94
N PHE A 414 16.69 1.21 -7.70
CA PHE A 414 15.45 1.79 -8.21
C PHE A 414 15.43 2.04 -9.72
N GLU A 415 16.56 2.38 -10.35
CA GLU A 415 16.65 2.54 -11.81
C GLU A 415 16.14 1.31 -12.59
N PRO A 416 16.46 0.05 -12.21
CA PRO A 416 15.90 -1.13 -12.88
C PRO A 416 14.37 -1.24 -12.78
N TYR A 417 13.77 -0.67 -11.73
CA TYR A 417 12.32 -0.62 -11.58
C TYR A 417 11.71 0.47 -12.48
N VAL A 418 12.34 1.64 -12.56
CA VAL A 418 11.94 2.71 -13.49
C VAL A 418 11.99 2.22 -14.94
N ASP A 419 13.01 1.44 -15.31
CA ASP A 419 13.12 0.85 -16.64
C ASP A 419 11.97 -0.12 -16.95
N LYS A 420 11.51 -0.89 -15.97
CA LYS A 420 10.33 -1.75 -16.13
C LYS A 420 9.06 -0.92 -16.35
N ILE A 421 8.91 0.20 -15.64
CA ILE A 421 7.78 1.13 -15.84
C ILE A 421 7.81 1.69 -17.26
N LYS A 422 8.98 2.18 -17.71
CA LYS A 422 9.15 2.80 -19.02
C LYS A 422 8.78 1.87 -20.19
N LYS A 423 8.89 0.55 -19.99
CA LYS A 423 8.49 -0.45 -21.00
C LYS A 423 6.97 -0.57 -21.19
N GLN A 424 6.18 -0.25 -20.16
CA GLN A 424 4.73 -0.49 -20.14
C GLN A 424 3.91 0.80 -20.11
N TYR A 425 4.51 1.91 -19.66
CA TYR A 425 3.83 3.17 -19.40
C TYR A 425 4.65 4.37 -19.89
N GLU A 426 3.96 5.47 -20.16
CA GLU A 426 4.59 6.74 -20.46
C GLU A 426 5.37 7.26 -19.24
N LEU A 427 6.62 7.66 -19.45
CA LEU A 427 7.50 8.23 -18.43
C LEU A 427 7.98 9.62 -18.86
N GLU A 428 7.62 10.64 -18.09
CA GLU A 428 8.13 12.00 -18.18
C GLU A 428 9.25 12.20 -17.14
N ILE A 429 10.38 12.78 -17.56
CA ILE A 429 11.51 13.10 -16.69
C ILE A 429 11.59 14.62 -16.57
N LYS A 430 11.72 15.14 -15.34
CA LYS A 430 11.81 16.58 -15.03
C LYS A 430 12.93 16.92 -14.05
#